data_AF-A0A8J5Z4C2-F1
#
_entry.id   AF-A0A8J5Z4C2-F1
#
_cell.length_a   1.000
_cell.length_b   1.000
_cell.length_c   1.000
_cell.angle_alpha   90.00
_cell.angle_beta   90.00
_cell.angle_gamma   90.00
#
_symmetry.space_group_name_H-M   'P 1'
#
loop_
_entity.id
_entity.type
_entity.pdbx_description
1 polymer ?
#
loop_
_entity_poly.entity_id
_entity_poly.type
_entity_poly.pdbx_seq_one_letter_code
_entity_poly.pdbx_strand_id
1 'polypeptide(L)'
;MGSGVRKNVHVADAFSAKAIACIQALEFAKDMGFQNIMVEGDSKTKIVKIQKGIIDISEIGVYIGEIKMLASNLNTISFQHADREANGV
;
A
#
# COMPACT_ATOMS: atom_id res chain seq x y z
N MET A 1 -5.54 17.56 6.96
CA MET A 1 -5.60 16.12 6.67
C MET A 1 -6.54 15.93 5.48
N GLY A 2 -6.09 15.27 4.41
CA GLY A 2 -6.92 14.96 3.25
C GLY A 2 -7.57 13.58 3.39
N SER A 3 -8.78 13.40 2.89
CA SER A 3 -9.46 12.10 2.83
C SER A 3 -9.89 11.80 1.39
N GLY A 4 -9.81 10.53 0.99
CA GLY A 4 -10.18 10.08 -0.34
C GLY A 4 -10.70 8.64 -0.30
N VAL A 5 -11.69 8.34 -1.15
CA VAL A 5 -12.27 6.99 -1.27
C VAL A 5 -12.23 6.57 -2.74
N ARG A 6 -11.74 5.36 -2.99
CA ARG A 6 -11.72 4.71 -4.31
C ARG A 6 -12.41 3.36 -4.22
N LYS A 7 -13.32 3.07 -5.17
CA LYS A 7 -14.03 1.78 -5.25
C LYS A 7 -13.42 0.92 -6.35
N ASN A 8 -12.93 -0.26 -5.99
CA ASN A 8 -12.44 -1.27 -6.94
C ASN A 8 -13.51 -2.38 -7.05
N VAL A 9 -14.11 -2.57 -8.22
CA VAL A 9 -15.32 -3.41 -8.40
C VAL A 9 -14.97 -4.85 -8.80
N HIS A 10 -13.80 -5.09 -9.37
CA HIS A 10 -13.33 -6.41 -9.79
C HIS A 10 -11.89 -6.61 -9.33
N VAL A 11 -11.72 -7.26 -8.17
CA VAL A 11 -10.39 -7.69 -7.73
C VAL A 11 -10.47 -9.17 -7.37
N ALA A 12 -9.69 -9.97 -8.09
CA ALA A 12 -9.78 -11.44 -8.05
C ALA A 12 -9.32 -12.03 -6.71
N ASP A 13 -8.38 -11.36 -6.04
CA ASP A 13 -7.78 -11.87 -4.82
C ASP A 13 -7.52 -10.76 -3.79
N ALA A 14 -7.47 -11.16 -2.51
CA ALA A 14 -7.27 -10.23 -1.40
C ALA A 14 -5.87 -9.58 -1.39
N PHE A 15 -4.88 -10.15 -2.10
CA PHE A 15 -3.56 -9.54 -2.23
C PHE A 15 -3.58 -8.40 -3.26
N SER A 16 -4.11 -8.63 -4.46
CA SER A 16 -4.28 -7.59 -5.47
C SER A 16 -5.14 -6.45 -4.94
N ALA A 17 -6.18 -6.74 -4.16
CA ALA A 17 -7.03 -5.69 -3.56
C ALA A 17 -6.24 -4.77 -2.63
N LYS A 18 -5.34 -5.35 -1.82
CA LYS A 18 -4.47 -4.59 -0.92
C LYS A 18 -3.37 -3.85 -1.67
N ALA A 19 -2.82 -4.46 -2.72
CA ALA A 19 -1.79 -3.83 -3.53
C ALA A 19 -2.34 -2.62 -4.28
N ILE A 20 -3.50 -2.75 -4.92
CA ILE A 20 -4.22 -1.65 -5.59
C ILE A 20 -4.58 -0.56 -4.58
N ALA A 21 -5.08 -0.90 -3.40
CA ALA A 21 -5.38 0.09 -2.36
C ALA A 21 -4.11 0.84 -1.92
N CYS A 22 -2.97 0.17 -1.80
CA CYS A 22 -1.69 0.79 -1.47
C CYS A 22 -1.23 1.74 -2.58
N ILE A 23 -1.31 1.33 -3.85
CA ILE A 23 -0.99 2.18 -5.01
C ILE A 23 -1.85 3.44 -4.99
N GLN A 24 -3.17 3.28 -4.84
CA GLN A 24 -4.11 4.40 -4.79
C GLN A 24 -3.84 5.35 -3.63
N ALA A 25 -3.43 4.83 -2.46
CA ALA A 25 -3.06 5.67 -1.32
C ALA A 25 -1.79 6.48 -1.59
N LEU A 26 -0.78 5.87 -2.23
CA LEU A 26 0.46 6.56 -2.60
C LEU A 26 0.24 7.60 -3.70
N GLU A 27 -0.57 7.28 -4.71
CA GLU A 27 -0.97 8.24 -5.75
C GLU A 27 -1.74 9.42 -5.15
N PHE A 28 -2.73 9.15 -4.30
CA PHE A 28 -3.47 10.20 -3.61
C PHE A 28 -2.54 11.10 -2.79
N ALA A 29 -1.59 10.51 -2.08
CA ALA A 29 -0.67 11.27 -1.27
C ALA A 29 0.30 12.10 -2.11
N LYS A 30 0.76 11.57 -3.25
CA LYS A 30 1.53 12.31 -4.25
C LYS A 30 0.73 13.48 -4.83
N ASP A 31 -0.52 13.25 -5.23
CA ASP A 31 -1.41 14.28 -5.79
C ASP A 31 -1.71 15.39 -4.76
N MET A 32 -1.77 15.04 -3.48
CA MET A 32 -1.93 15.99 -2.37
C MET A 32 -0.61 16.68 -1.96
N GLY A 33 0.53 16.31 -2.58
CA GLY A 33 1.85 16.88 -2.28
C GLY A 33 2.44 16.40 -0.95
N PHE A 34 1.95 15.30 -0.37
CA PHE A 34 2.51 14.73 0.84
C PHE A 34 3.81 13.99 0.53
N GLN A 35 4.86 14.30 1.28
CA GLN A 35 6.18 13.64 1.15
C GLN A 35 6.46 12.61 2.26
N ASN A 36 5.72 12.70 3.36
CA ASN A 36 5.83 11.80 4.50
C ASN A 36 4.50 11.07 4.68
N ILE A 37 4.48 9.77 4.44
CA ILE A 37 3.26 8.97 4.41
C ILE A 37 3.39 7.81 5.38
N MET A 38 2.31 7.59 6.12
CA MET A 38 2.13 6.45 7.00
C MET A 38 0.99 5.61 6.44
N VAL A 39 1.29 4.39 6.03
CA VAL A 39 0.30 3.44 5.52
C VAL A 39 -0.07 2.48 6.65
N GLU A 40 -1.31 2.57 7.10
CA GLU A 40 -1.88 1.73 8.15
C GLU A 40 -2.77 0.64 7.54
N GLY A 41 -2.58 -0.63 7.93
CA GLY A 41 -3.37 -1.73 7.38
C GLY A 41 -3.46 -2.98 8.26
N ASP A 42 -4.66 -3.58 8.29
CA ASP A 42 -5.04 -4.80 9.03
C ASP A 42 -4.61 -6.10 8.31
N SER A 43 -3.36 -6.19 7.94
CA SER A 43 -2.76 -7.49 7.68
C SER A 43 -1.29 -7.29 7.65
N LYS A 44 -0.55 -8.12 8.41
CA LYS A 44 0.84 -8.53 8.17
C LYS A 44 1.19 -8.28 6.70
N THR A 45 1.62 -7.07 6.37
CA THR A 45 1.44 -6.57 5.01
C THR A 45 2.42 -7.37 4.19
N LYS A 46 1.94 -8.33 3.39
CA LYS A 46 2.84 -9.10 2.53
C LYS A 46 3.63 -8.14 1.63
N ILE A 47 3.05 -6.98 1.31
CA ILE A 47 3.69 -5.81 0.68
C ILE A 47 4.97 -5.37 1.43
N VAL A 48 4.99 -5.34 2.76
CA VAL A 48 6.20 -5.03 3.55
C VAL A 48 7.22 -6.17 3.48
N LYS A 49 6.78 -7.44 3.48
CA LYS A 49 7.70 -8.60 3.28
C LYS A 49 8.41 -8.58 1.92
N ILE A 50 7.90 -7.83 0.95
CA ILE A 50 8.48 -7.68 -0.39
C ILE A 50 9.67 -6.67 -0.41
N GLN A 51 9.99 -6.04 0.72
CA GLN A 51 11.28 -5.34 0.89
C GLN A 51 12.49 -6.25 0.64
N LYS A 52 12.35 -7.58 0.78
CA LYS A 52 13.40 -8.53 0.41
C LYS A 52 13.51 -8.66 -1.11
N GLY A 53 14.27 -7.74 -1.73
CA GLY A 53 15.14 -7.81 -2.92
C GLY A 53 14.89 -8.76 -4.11
N ILE A 54 13.84 -9.57 -4.13
CA ILE A 54 13.56 -10.55 -5.16
C ILE A 54 12.65 -9.87 -6.17
N ILE A 55 13.13 -9.78 -7.41
CA ILE A 55 12.33 -9.37 -8.55
C ILE A 55 11.38 -10.53 -8.83
N ASP A 56 10.10 -10.33 -8.50
CA ASP A 56 9.04 -11.25 -8.88
C ASP A 56 8.56 -10.84 -10.27
N ILE A 57 8.51 -11.78 -11.21
CA ILE A 57 8.03 -11.58 -12.61
C ILE A 57 6.59 -12.04 -12.79
N SER A 58 5.91 -12.44 -11.71
CA SER A 58 4.47 -12.72 -11.72
C SER A 58 3.63 -11.45 -11.74
N GLU A 59 2.31 -11.58 -11.92
CA GLU A 59 1.34 -10.48 -11.79
C GLU A 59 1.48 -9.75 -10.45
N ILE A 60 1.86 -10.46 -9.38
CA ILE A 60 2.16 -9.90 -8.07
C ILE A 60 3.38 -8.97 -8.13
N GLY A 61 4.40 -9.36 -8.88
CA GLY A 61 5.62 -8.58 -9.16
C GLY A 61 5.39 -7.21 -9.78
N VAL A 62 4.39 -7.09 -10.65
CA VAL A 62 4.02 -5.83 -11.30
C VAL A 62 3.54 -4.82 -10.25
N TYR A 63 2.58 -5.21 -9.40
CA TYR A 63 2.09 -4.34 -8.33
C TYR A 63 3.20 -3.92 -7.35
N ILE A 64 4.13 -4.85 -7.07
CA ILE A 64 5.29 -4.59 -6.22
C ILE A 64 6.19 -3.51 -6.84
N GLY A 65 6.50 -3.65 -8.13
CA GLY A 65 7.34 -2.71 -8.86
C GLY A 65 6.74 -1.31 -8.84
N GLU A 66 5.42 -1.21 -9.09
CA GLU A 66 4.69 0.06 -9.04
C GLU A 66 4.72 0.69 -7.65
N ILE A 67 4.45 -0.08 -6.59
CA ILE A 67 4.52 0.42 -5.21
C ILE A 67 5.92 0.92 -4.89
N LYS A 68 6.98 0.21 -5.31
CA LYS A 68 8.37 0.64 -5.09
C LYS A 68 8.71 1.93 -5.85
N MET A 69 8.27 2.06 -7.10
CA MET A 69 8.48 3.29 -7.88
C MET A 69 7.72 4.48 -7.28
N LEU A 70 6.50 4.28 -6.80
CA LEU A 70 5.75 5.32 -6.12
C LEU A 70 6.39 5.69 -4.77
N ALA A 71 6.83 4.68 -4.01
CA ALA A 71 7.52 4.86 -2.74
C ALA A 71 8.86 5.58 -2.88
N SER A 72 9.63 5.35 -3.96
CA SER A 72 10.90 6.04 -4.19
C SER A 72 10.75 7.53 -4.46
N ASN A 73 9.54 7.99 -4.82
CA ASN A 73 9.24 9.41 -4.99
C ASN A 73 8.85 10.11 -3.67
N LEU A 74 8.86 9.38 -2.55
CA LEU A 74 8.47 9.86 -1.23
C LEU A 74 9.69 9.91 -0.30
N ASN A 75 9.79 10.95 0.52
CA ASN A 75 10.93 11.13 1.44
C ASN A 75 10.89 10.11 2.58
N THR A 76 9.70 9.79 3.08
CA THR A 76 9.54 8.82 4.16
C THR A 76 8.22 8.07 4.01
N ILE A 77 8.32 6.75 3.94
CA ILE A 77 7.18 5.85 4.00
C ILE A 77 7.34 4.91 5.19
N SER A 78 6.35 4.93 6.10
CA SER A 78 6.28 3.98 7.21
C SER A 78 5.03 3.12 7.06
N PHE A 79 5.18 1.82 7.30
CA PHE A 79 4.07 0.89 7.29
C PHE A 79 3.79 0.50 8.73
N GLN A 80 2.62 0.86 9.24
CA GLN A 80 2.16 0.43 10.56
C GLN A 80 1.10 -0.66 10.39
N HIS A 81 1.25 -1.73 11.17
CA HIS A 81 0.20 -2.71 11.32
C HIS A 81 -0.73 -2.22 12.42
N ALA A 82 -1.98 -1.95 12.09
CA ALA A 82 -3.01 -1.84 13.09
C ALA A 82 -3.42 -3.27 13.47
N ASP A 83 -2.94 -3.75 14.61
CA ASP A 83 -3.52 -4.94 15.22
C ASP A 83 -4.99 -4.64 15.54
N ARG A 84 -5.89 -5.50 15.06
CA ARG A 84 -7.35 -5.39 15.21
C ARG A 84 -7.85 -5.43 16.67
N GLU A 85 -6.95 -5.54 17.64
CA GLU A 85 -7.23 -5.60 19.08
C GLU A 85 -7.67 -4.24 19.68
N ALA A 86 -7.63 -3.14 18.90
CA ALA A 86 -8.20 -1.85 19.30
C ALA A 86 -9.68 -1.69 18.93
N ASN A 87 -10.35 -2.73 18.45
CA ASN A 87 -11.81 -2.79 18.33
C ASN A 87 -12.37 -3.82 19.33
N GLY A 88 -11.93 -3.71 20.59
CA GLY A 88 -12.61 -4.31 21.72
C GLY A 88 -13.86 -3.51 22.04
N VAL A 89 -15.00 -3.97 21.52
CA VAL A 89 -16.34 -3.72 22.07
C VAL A 89 -17.12 -5.02 22.10
#